data_AF-A0A2W5QPF3-F1
#
_entry.id   AF-A0A2W5QPF3-F1
#
_cell.length_a   1.000
_cell.length_b   1.000
_cell.length_c   1.000
_cell.angle_alpha   90.00
_cell.angle_beta   90.00
_cell.angle_gamma   90.00
#
_symmetry.space_group_name_H-M   'P 1'
#
loop_
_entity.id
_entity.type
_entity.pdbx_description
1 polymer ?
#
loop_
_entity_poly.entity_id
_entity_poly.type
_entity_poly.pdbx_seq_one_letter_code
_entity_poly.pdbx_strand_id
1 'polypeptide(L)' 'MVLEVRFFGGAVVVFHEDKLVGGLASPLVHRLRACIEDGTVYRAKVVSKNSALVRLQVAAASSFPL' A
#
# COMPACT_ATOMS: atom_id res chain seq x y z
N MET A 1 -2.47 6.66 11.55
CA MET A 1 -3.36 6.37 10.40
C MET A 1 -2.77 5.22 9.62
N VAL A 2 -3.41 4.05 9.67
CA VAL A 2 -2.99 2.82 8.99
C VAL A 2 -3.77 2.71 7.69
N LEU A 3 -3.06 2.41 6.61
CA LEU A 3 -3.61 2.19 5.28
C LEU A 3 -3.38 0.74 4.89
N GLU A 4 -4.33 0.16 4.18
CA GLU A 4 -4.18 -1.19 3.65
C GLU A 4 -3.68 -1.15 2.22
N VAL A 5 -2.77 -2.06 1.87
CA VAL A 5 -2.25 -2.18 0.51
C VAL A 5 -2.77 -3.49 -0.08
N ARG A 6 -3.51 -3.39 -1.18
CA ARG A 6 -4.19 -4.52 -1.82
C ARG A 6 -3.89 -4.56 -3.31
N PHE A 7 -4.03 -5.72 -3.93
CA PHE A 7 -4.09 -5.85 -5.39
C PHE A 7 -5.55 -5.79 -5.83
N PHE A 8 -5.91 -4.84 -6.70
CA PHE A 8 -7.28 -4.61 -7.15
C PHE A 8 -7.29 -4.04 -8.57
N GLY A 9 -8.12 -4.59 -9.45
CA GLY A 9 -8.30 -4.09 -10.82
C GLY A 9 -7.01 -4.06 -11.65
N GLY A 10 -6.06 -4.97 -11.40
CA GLY A 10 -4.78 -5.02 -12.11
C GLY A 10 -3.69 -4.08 -11.56
N ALA A 11 -3.95 -3.35 -10.48
CA ALA A 11 -2.99 -2.43 -9.86
C ALA A 11 -2.82 -2.71 -8.36
N VAL A 12 -1.66 -2.30 -7.82
CA VAL A 12 -1.50 -2.21 -6.36
C VAL A 12 -2.08 -0.87 -5.92
N VAL A 13 -3.01 -0.94 -4.98
CA VAL A 13 -3.80 0.19 -4.52
C VAL A 13 -3.79 0.30 -3.00
N VAL A 14 -4.22 1.46 -2.52
CA VAL A 14 -4.25 1.80 -1.11
C VAL A 14 -5.68 2.04 -0.68
N PHE A 15 -6.08 1.42 0.43
CA PHE A 15 -7.39 1.56 1.05
C PHE A 15 -7.29 2.24 2.42
N HIS A 16 -8.31 3.03 2.75
CA HIS A 16 -8.55 3.57 4.08
C HIS A 16 -10.00 3.27 4.47
N GLU A 17 -10.22 2.49 5.53
CA GLU A 17 -11.57 2.11 5.98
C GLU A 17 -12.41 1.55 4.82
N ASP A 18 -11.86 0.58 4.08
CA ASP A 18 -12.43 -0.04 2.87
C ASP A 18 -12.73 0.89 1.69
N LYS A 19 -12.35 2.17 1.78
CA LYS A 19 -12.40 3.11 0.66
C LYS A 19 -11.10 3.12 -0.12
N LEU A 20 -11.17 2.93 -1.43
CA LEU A 20 -10.04 3.10 -2.34
C LEU A 20 -9.61 4.59 -2.34
N VAL A 21 -8.37 4.86 -1.92
CA VAL A 21 -7.84 6.24 -1.83
C VAL A 21 -6.78 6.55 -2.89
N GLY A 22 -6.23 5.55 -3.58
CA GLY A 22 -5.32 5.78 -4.70
C GLY A 22 -4.52 4.54 -5.13
N GLY A 23 -3.84 4.67 -6.27
CA GLY A 23 -2.87 3.69 -6.75
C GLY A 23 -1.48 3.92 -6.16
N LEU A 24 -0.70 2.85 -6.02
CA LEU A 24 0.69 2.93 -5.56
C LEU A 24 1.63 2.92 -6.76
N ALA A 25 2.43 3.97 -6.91
CA ALA A 25 3.48 4.06 -7.92
C ALA A 25 4.85 3.88 -7.26
N SER A 26 5.60 2.85 -7.67
CA SER A 26 6.95 2.57 -7.19
C SER A 26 7.68 1.67 -8.19
N PRO A 27 9.01 1.82 -8.38
CA PRO A 27 9.81 0.84 -9.13
C PRO A 27 9.68 -0.60 -8.61
N LEU A 28 9.32 -0.76 -7.33
CA LEU A 28 9.17 -2.06 -6.67
C LEU A 28 7.73 -2.58 -6.71
N VAL A 29 6.78 -1.89 -7.36
CA VAL A 29 5.36 -2.25 -7.33
C VAL A 29 5.09 -3.64 -7.90
N HIS A 30 5.85 -4.07 -8.90
CA HIS A 30 5.72 -5.41 -9.47
C HIS A 30 6.10 -6.52 -8.48
N ARG A 31 7.14 -6.28 -7.66
CA ARG A 31 7.55 -7.21 -6.60
C ARG A 31 6.53 -7.24 -5.47
N LEU A 32 6.05 -6.06 -5.07
CA LEU A 32 5.02 -5.95 -4.04
C LEU A 32 3.73 -6.68 -4.44
N ARG A 33 3.30 -6.54 -5.70
CA ARG A 33 2.16 -7.28 -6.26
C ARG A 33 2.36 -8.79 -6.16
N ALA A 34 3.50 -9.32 -6.60
CA ALA A 34 3.77 -10.75 -6.52
C ALA A 34 3.67 -11.26 -5.07
N CYS A 35 4.24 -10.53 -4.10
CA CYS A 35 4.12 -10.90 -2.69
C CYS A 35 2.67 -10.86 -2.17
N ILE A 36 1.86 -9.91 -2.63
CA ILE A 36 0.42 -9.84 -2.28
C ILE A 36 -0.35 -11.01 -2.90
N GLU A 37 -0.09 -11.34 -4.16
CA GLU A 37 -0.68 -12.48 -4.88
C GLU A 37 -0.32 -13.81 -4.21
N ASP A 38 0.89 -13.93 -3.65
CA ASP A 38 1.35 -15.07 -2.83
C ASP A 38 0.74 -15.09 -1.41
N GLY A 39 -0.13 -14.14 -1.06
CA GLY A 39 -0.87 -14.11 0.20
C GLY A 39 -0.26 -13.25 1.31
N THR A 40 0.80 -12.49 1.04
CA THR A 40 1.38 -11.59 2.05
C THR A 40 0.52 -10.33 2.21
N VAL A 41 0.11 -10.04 3.43
CA VAL A 41 -0.67 -8.82 3.75
C VAL A 41 0.28 -7.65 4.02
N TYR A 42 0.00 -6.49 3.41
CA TYR A 42 0.78 -5.27 3.58
C TYR A 42 -0.06 -4.13 4.14
N ARG A 43 0.58 -3.34 4.99
CA ARG A 43 0.04 -2.08 5.53
C ARG A 43 0.98 -0.94 5.15
N ALA A 44 0.43 0.27 5.19
CA ALA A 44 1.19 1.47 4.94
C ALA A 44 0.86 2.56 5.95
N LYS A 45 1.80 3.48 6.14
CA LYS A 45 1.58 4.76 6.82
C LYS A 45 2.01 5.91 5.94
N VAL A 46 1.34 7.04 6.09
CA VAL A 46 1.72 8.28 5.43
C VAL A 46 3.00 8.81 6.06
N VAL A 47 4.00 9.09 5.23
CA VAL A 47 5.28 9.70 5.66
C VAL A 47 5.28 11.19 5.33
N SER A 48 4.77 11.57 4.17
CA SER A 48 4.62 12.97 3.79
C SER A 48 3.50 13.16 2.77
N LYS A 49 2.98 14.39 2.69
CA LYS A 49 1.99 14.83 1.70
C LYS A 49 2.55 16.04 0.98
N ASN A 50 2.50 16.05 -0.34
CA ASN A 50 2.88 17.19 -1.17
C ASN A 50 1.84 17.36 -2.29
N SER A 51 0.92 18.29 -2.09
CA SER A 51 -0.20 18.55 -2.99
C SER A 51 -0.94 17.25 -3.34
N ALA A 52 -0.90 16.81 -4.61
CA ALA A 52 -1.58 15.62 -5.10
C ALA A 52 -0.83 14.30 -4.82
N LEU A 53 0.40 14.35 -4.31
CA LEU A 53 1.25 13.17 -4.08
C LEU A 53 1.36 12.87 -2.58
N VAL A 54 1.13 11.61 -2.22
CA VAL A 54 1.30 11.12 -0.86
C VAL A 54 2.43 10.09 -0.85
N ARG A 55 3.44 10.32 -0.01
CA ARG A 55 4.51 9.35 0.20
C ARG A 55 4.11 8.40 1.32
N LEU A 56 4.18 7.10 1.03
CA LEU A 56 3.85 6.03 1.95
C LEU A 56 5.10 5.23 2.32
N GLN A 57 5.17 4.78 3.56
CA GLN A 57 6.03 3.68 3.97
C GLN A 57 5.17 2.42 4.03
N VAL A 58 5.52 1.41 3.25
CA VAL A 58 4.82 0.12 3.16
C VAL A 58 5.65 -0.93 3.87
N ALA A 59 5.01 -1.79 4.66
CA ALA A 59 5.64 -2.94 5.30
C ALA A 59 4.64 -4.10 5.41
N ALA A 60 5.16 -5.32 5.53
CA ALA A 60 4.33 -6.50 5.78
C ALA A 60 3.59 -6.31 7.11
N ALA A 61 2.32 -6.71 7.18
CA ALA A 61 1.48 -6.50 8.35
C ALA A 61 2.04 -7.20 9.60
N SER A 62 2.74 -8.32 9.44
CA SER A 62 3.46 -9.02 10.51
C SER A 62 4.63 -8.23 11.12
N SER A 63 5.14 -7.23 10.38
CA SER A 63 6.28 -6.38 10.77
C SER A 63 5.89 -4.92 11.01
N PHE A 64 4.58 -4.61 10.96
CA PHE A 64 4.10 -3.23 11.05
C PHE A 64 4.01 -2.84 12.54
N PRO A 65 4.81 -1.86 13.02
CA PRO A 65 4.66 -1.39 14.39
C PRO A 65 3.28 -0.75 14.55
N LEU A 66 2.54 -1.16 15.58
CA LEU A 66 1.26 -0.58 15.97
C LEU A 66 1.42 0.91 16.29
#